data_AF-A0A0E0DLY4-F1
#
_entry.id   AF-A0A0E0DLY4-F1
#
_cell.length_a   1.000
_cell.length_b   1.000
_cell.length_c   1.000
_cell.angle_alpha   90.00
_cell.angle_beta   90.00
_cell.angle_gamma   90.00
#
_symmetry.space_group_name_H-M   'P 1'
#
loop_
_entity.id
_entity.type
_entity.pdbx_description
1 polymer ?
#
loop_
_entity_poly.entity_id
_entity_poly.type
_entity_poly.pdbx_seq_one_letter_code
_entity_poly.pdbx_strand_id
1 'polypeptide(L)' 'MQPLENIGRSMTKEVPDDLLVISCEEDYETCSPLLKRGASVFESELILNGIVIQKLEYERFVWNYMDIPISHNSQHEFII' A
#
# COMPACT_ATOMS: atom_id res chain seq x y z
N MET A 1 0.14 18.15 24.38
CA MET A 1 -0.06 18.46 22.94
C MET A 1 -0.36 17.15 22.25
N GLN A 2 -1.64 16.81 22.12
CA GLN A 2 -2.11 15.66 21.33
C GLN A 2 -2.48 16.20 19.95
N PRO A 3 -1.92 15.67 18.87
CA PRO A 3 -2.59 15.82 17.59
C PRO A 3 -2.62 14.47 16.87
N LEU A 4 -3.67 13.69 17.12
CA LEU A 4 -4.19 12.77 16.11
C LEU A 4 -5.67 12.47 16.38
N GLU A 5 -6.47 13.53 16.45
CA GLU A 5 -7.91 13.37 16.33
C GLU A 5 -8.31 13.51 14.86
N ASN A 6 -9.13 12.55 14.43
CA ASN A 6 -10.10 12.64 13.35
C ASN A 6 -9.61 12.38 11.93
N ILE A 7 -9.54 11.10 11.56
CA ILE A 7 -9.97 10.67 10.21
C ILE A 7 -11.00 9.56 10.37
N GLY A 8 -12.12 9.89 11.03
CA GLY A 8 -13.39 9.28 10.68
C GLY A 8 -13.87 9.93 9.38
N ARG A 9 -13.23 9.59 8.24
CA ARG A 9 -13.56 10.20 6.96
C ARG A 9 -14.37 9.21 6.16
N SER A 10 -15.63 9.58 5.95
CA SER A 10 -16.56 9.05 4.94
C SER A 10 -15.80 8.27 3.87
N MET A 11 -16.07 6.98 3.72
CA MET A 11 -15.56 6.20 2.60
C MET A 11 -16.06 6.86 1.32
N THR A 12 -15.25 7.75 0.74
CA THR A 12 -15.40 8.12 -0.66
C THR A 12 -15.34 6.79 -1.41
N LYS A 13 -16.30 6.54 -2.32
CA LYS A 13 -16.30 5.30 -3.10
C LYS A 13 -14.99 5.12 -3.87
N GLU A 14 -14.32 6.23 -4.15
CA GLU A 14 -13.08 6.31 -4.92
C GLU A 14 -11.88 6.57 -3.99
N VAL A 15 -10.74 6.00 -4.38
CA VAL A 15 -9.43 6.25 -3.77
C VAL A 15 -8.94 7.62 -4.25
N PRO A 16 -8.48 8.53 -3.38
CA PRO A 16 -7.91 9.80 -3.82
C PRO A 16 -6.68 9.59 -4.72
N ASP A 17 -6.57 10.36 -5.80
CA ASP A 17 -5.46 10.29 -6.75
C ASP A 17 -4.08 10.59 -6.11
N ASP A 18 -4.08 11.32 -4.99
CA ASP A 18 -2.90 11.74 -4.24
C ASP A 18 -2.62 10.86 -2.99
N LEU A 19 -3.33 9.75 -2.82
CA LEU A 19 -3.11 8.83 -1.72
C LEU A 19 -1.84 7.99 -1.94
N LEU A 20 -0.85 8.18 -1.06
CA LEU A 20 0.30 7.27 -0.93
C LEU A 20 0.10 6.34 0.26
N VAL A 21 0.13 5.03 0.01
CA VAL A 21 0.10 4.00 1.06
C VAL A 21 1.48 3.35 1.15
N ILE A 22 2.08 3.39 2.35
CA ILE A 22 3.31 2.65 2.66
C ILE A 22 2.94 1.47 3.54
N SER A 23 3.41 0.27 3.18
CA SER A 23 3.15 -0.98 3.91
C SER A 23 4.36 -1.91 3.84
N CYS A 24 4.25 -3.06 4.48
CA CYS A 24 5.10 -4.24 4.30
C CYS A 24 4.22 -5.49 4.15
N GLU A 25 4.86 -6.65 3.94
CA GLU A 25 4.19 -7.95 3.77
C GLU A 25 3.36 -8.33 5.01
N GLU A 26 3.88 -8.07 6.20
CA GLU A 26 3.24 -8.40 7.47
C GLU A 26 1.92 -7.64 7.69
N ASP A 27 1.77 -6.47 7.07
CA ASP A 27 0.60 -5.61 7.17
C ASP A 27 -0.37 -5.76 5.98
N TYR A 28 -0.21 -6.81 5.16
CA TYR A 28 -1.02 -7.04 3.97
C TYR A 28 -2.53 -7.02 4.26
N GLU A 29 -3.00 -7.72 5.29
CA GLU A 29 -4.44 -7.78 5.63
C GLU A 29 -5.00 -6.39 5.99
N THR A 30 -4.16 -5.55 6.61
CA THR A 30 -4.51 -4.17 6.96
C THR A 30 -4.67 -3.29 5.70
N CYS A 31 -3.80 -3.44 4.70
CA CYS A 31 -3.83 -2.63 3.47
C CYS A 31 -4.65 -3.24 2.31
N SER A 32 -5.02 -4.52 2.38
CA SER A 32 -5.80 -5.24 1.36
C SER A 32 -7.08 -4.52 0.92
N PRO A 33 -7.88 -3.90 1.82
CA PRO A 33 -9.07 -3.15 1.40
C PRO A 33 -8.76 -1.95 0.49
N LEU A 34 -7.59 -1.31 0.64
CA LEU A 34 -7.16 -0.19 -0.20
C LEU A 34 -6.65 -0.69 -1.56
N LEU A 35 -5.86 -1.77 -1.57
CA LEU A 35 -5.42 -2.45 -2.80
C LEU A 35 -6.61 -2.85 -3.68
N LYS A 36 -7.62 -3.50 -3.09
CA LYS A 36 -8.84 -3.91 -3.79
C LYS A 36 -9.65 -2.74 -4.36
N ARG A 37 -9.43 -1.53 -3.86
CA ARG A 37 -10.04 -0.29 -4.36
C ARG A 37 -9.16 0.47 -5.36
N GLY A 38 -8.00 -0.09 -5.72
CA GLY A 38 -7.08 0.48 -6.70
C GLY A 38 -6.02 1.42 -6.12
N ALA A 39 -5.85 1.48 -4.79
CA ALA A 39 -4.76 2.24 -4.20
C ALA A 39 -3.41 1.60 -4.51
N SER A 40 -2.42 2.41 -4.85
CA SER A 40 -1.03 1.97 -4.94
C SER A 40 -0.43 1.84 -3.55
N VAL A 41 0.17 0.69 -3.27
CA VAL A 41 0.91 0.41 -2.03
C VAL A 41 2.38 0.25 -2.38
N PHE A 42 3.25 0.86 -1.58
CA PHE A 42 4.69 0.85 -1.79
C PHE A 42 5.39 0.39 -0.52
N GLU A 43 6.59 -0.16 -0.69
CA GLU A 43 7.51 -0.41 0.41
C GLU A 43 8.09 0.89 0.98
N SER A 44 8.59 0.79 2.22
CA SER A 44 9.28 1.89 2.90
C SER A 44 10.48 2.44 2.11
N GLU A 45 11.09 1.62 1.23
CA GLU A 45 12.25 1.99 0.42
C GLU A 45 11.97 3.19 -0.50
N LEU A 46 10.75 3.35 -1.02
CA LEU A 46 10.37 4.53 -1.83
C LEU A 46 10.63 5.83 -1.07
N ILE A 47 10.24 5.87 0.21
CA ILE A 47 10.40 7.05 1.07
C ILE A 47 11.84 7.18 1.54
N LEU A 48 12.46 6.10 2.00
CA LEU A 48 13.82 6.13 2.54
C LEU A 48 14.82 6.57 1.46
N ASN A 49 14.82 5.93 0.29
CA ASN A 49 15.63 6.37 -0.84
C ASN A 49 15.22 7.77 -1.30
N GLY A 50 13.91 8.04 -1.38
CA GLY A 50 13.40 9.34 -1.82
C GLY A 50 13.84 10.52 -0.96
N ILE A 51 13.99 10.33 0.35
CA ILE A 51 14.57 11.33 1.27
C ILE A 51 16.04 11.57 0.94
N VAL A 52 16.82 10.51 0.73
CA VAL A 52 18.25 10.60 0.43
C VAL A 52 18.50 11.35 -0.88
N ILE A 53 17.73 11.04 -1.93
CA ILE A 53 17.90 11.65 -3.26
C ILE A 53 17.04 12.91 -3.46
N GLN A 54 16.23 13.30 -2.47
CA GLN A 54 15.23 14.38 -2.52
C GLN A 54 14.28 14.29 -3.73
N LYS A 55 13.84 13.07 -4.08
CA LYS A 55 12.94 12.80 -5.21
C LYS A 55 12.22 11.47 -5.00
N LEU A 56 10.91 11.41 -5.25
CA LEU A 56 10.17 10.15 -5.25
C LEU A 56 10.23 9.51 -6.64
N GLU A 57 10.69 8.25 -6.70
CA GLU A 57 10.80 7.46 -7.92
C GLU A 57 9.82 6.29 -7.89
N TYR A 58 8.53 6.59 -8.04
CA TYR A 58 7.42 5.63 -7.91
C TYR A 58 7.62 4.39 -8.79
N GLU A 59 8.02 4.57 -10.04
CA GLU A 59 8.17 3.49 -11.04
C GLU A 59 9.13 2.37 -10.63
N ARG A 60 10.06 2.63 -9.69
CA ARG A 60 11.03 1.64 -9.21
C ARG A 60 10.52 0.77 -8.06
N PHE A 61 9.46 1.18 -7.38
CA PHE A 61 9.04 0.59 -6.10
C PHE A 61 7.55 0.24 -6.03
N VAL A 62 6.78 0.40 -7.12
CA VAL A 62 5.40 -0.07 -7.19
C VAL A 62 5.40 -1.59 -6.97
N TRP A 63 4.67 -2.06 -5.96
CA TRP A 63 4.31 -3.47 -5.88
C TRP A 63 3.38 -3.79 -7.06
N ASN A 64 3.85 -4.58 -8.03
CA ASN A 64 2.92 -5.18 -8.96
C ASN A 64 2.13 -6.25 -8.21
N TYR A 65 0.85 -6.39 -8.52
CA TYR A 65 -0.01 -7.43 -7.93
C TYR A 65 0.56 -8.85 -8.05
N MET A 66 1.56 -9.07 -8.92
CA MET A 66 2.26 -10.34 -9.12
C MET A 66 3.54 -10.51 -8.29
N ASP A 67 4.03 -9.46 -7.63
CA ASP A 67 5.24 -9.49 -6.78
C ASP A 67 4.93 -9.77 -5.31
N ILE A 68 3.64 -9.85 -4.95
CA ILE A 68 3.21 -10.29 -3.62
C ILE A 68 3.66 -11.75 -3.46
N PRO A 69 4.52 -12.08 -2.48
CA PRO A 69 4.82 -13.45 -2.17
C PRO A 69 3.50 -14.13 -1.82
N ILE A 70 3.03 -15.02 -2.68
CA ILE A 70 2.05 -16.04 -2.32
C ILE A 70 2.72 -16.89 -1.24
N SER A 71 2.67 -16.41 0.00
CA SER A 71 3.07 -17.17 1.16
C SER A 71 2.22 -18.43 1.11
N HIS A 72 2.92 -19.54 0.91
CA HIS A 72 2.33 -20.86 0.89
C HIS A 72 1.75 -21.11 2.27
N ASN A 73 0.45 -20.86 2.44
CA ASN A 73 -0.34 -21.63 3.37
C ASN A 73 -1.61 -22.10 2.68
N SER A 74 -1.50 -23.34 2.23
CA SER A 74 -2.54 -24.32 1.93
C SER A 74 -3.95 -23.90 2.33
N GLN A 75 -4.85 -23.98 1.35
CA GLN A 75 -6.30 -23.82 1.45
C GLN A 75 -6.80 -22.38 1.29
N HIS A 76 -6.71 -21.86 0.07
CA HIS A 76 -7.89 -21.52 -0.74
C HIS A 76 -7.39 -21.09 -2.12
N GLU A 77 -7.18 -22.10 -2.97
CA GLU A 77 -7.50 -22.10 -4.41
C GLU A 77 -8.32 -20.87 -4.86
N PHE A 78 -7.84 -20.02 -5.79
CA PHE A 78 -7.97 -20.12 -7.26
C PHE A 78 -8.26 -18.67 -7.81
N ILE A 79 -8.14 -18.23 -9.08
CA ILE A 79 -7.93 -18.82 -10.42
C ILE A 79 -7.68 -17.64 -11.41
N ILE A 80 -6.69 -17.85 -12.31
CA ILE A 80 -6.31 -17.13 -13.57
C ILE A 80 -6.44 -15.60 -13.66
#